data_AF-A0A3A9AYC0-F1
#
_entry.id   AF-A0A3A9AYC0-F1
#
_cell.length_a   1.000
_cell.length_b   1.000
_cell.length_c   1.000
_cell.angle_alpha   90.00
_cell.angle_beta   90.00
_cell.angle_gamma   90.00
#
_symmetry.space_group_name_H-M   'P 1'
#
loop_
_entity.id
_entity.type
_entity.pdbx_description
1 polymer ?
#
loop_
_entity_poly.entity_id
_entity_poly.type
_entity_poly.pdbx_seq_one_letter_code
_entity_poly.pdbx_strand_id
1 'polypeptide(L)'
;MPEKELTRQVKNITMPPRMRDELLTNCTRPRPARSTLLMRSRLAAAAIAIALLAGVSTTSYAAYNLYQVKNVDVFFEADISDKQLTTIGEKLDAMDGIYSVRYVCADEAWHTFKQEYLDESFAAQFTENPLKDSASYRVTIRLDADTDDVRDRISQLEGVRKVSNLYESRGLQNSQ
;
A
#
# COMPACT_ATOMS: atom_id res chain seq x y z
N MET A 1 -46.23 -32.65 -17.85
CA MET A 1 -47.02 -33.86 -18.14
C MET A 1 -46.88 -34.81 -16.96
N PRO A 2 -47.98 -35.37 -16.40
CA PRO A 2 -47.89 -36.24 -15.25
C PRO A 2 -47.19 -37.55 -15.64
N GLU A 3 -46.17 -37.95 -14.88
CA GLU A 3 -45.28 -39.10 -15.08
C GLU A 3 -46.01 -40.40 -15.47
N LYS A 4 -47.21 -40.60 -14.91
CA LYS A 4 -48.10 -41.74 -15.17
C LYS A 4 -48.55 -41.86 -16.63
N GLU A 5 -48.71 -40.74 -17.34
CA GLU A 5 -49.15 -40.72 -18.73
C GLU A 5 -48.02 -41.11 -19.69
N LEU A 6 -46.80 -40.63 -19.43
CA LEU A 6 -45.60 -41.01 -20.20
C LEU A 6 -45.29 -42.51 -20.07
N THR A 7 -45.35 -43.04 -18.84
CA THR A 7 -45.13 -44.48 -18.60
C THR A 7 -46.14 -45.35 -19.34
N ARG A 8 -47.40 -44.90 -19.44
CA ARG A 8 -48.45 -45.61 -20.16
C ARG A 8 -48.20 -45.64 -21.66
N GLN A 9 -47.77 -44.50 -22.23
CA GLN A 9 -47.46 -44.41 -23.67
C GLN A 9 -46.25 -45.27 -24.06
N VAL A 10 -45.19 -45.29 -23.25
CA VAL A 10 -43.99 -46.10 -23.51
C VAL A 10 -44.29 -47.61 -23.49
N LYS A 11 -45.25 -48.06 -22.66
CA LYS A 11 -45.68 -49.47 -22.62
C LYS A 11 -46.46 -49.92 -23.85
N ASN A 12 -47.13 -48.98 -24.54
CA ASN A 12 -47.95 -49.27 -25.72
C ASN A 12 -47.14 -49.30 -27.04
N ILE A 13 -45.84 -48.97 -27.00
CA ILE A 13 -44.96 -49.01 -28.17
C ILE A 13 -44.34 -50.41 -28.28
N THR A 14 -44.44 -51.02 -29.46
CA THR A 14 -43.83 -52.32 -29.75
C THR A 14 -42.32 -52.16 -29.93
N MET A 15 -41.55 -52.60 -28.94
CA MET A 15 -40.10 -52.69 -29.04
C MET A 15 -39.53 -53.77 -28.10
N PRO A 16 -38.22 -54.12 -28.24
CA PRO A 16 -37.58 -55.15 -27.43
C PRO A 16 -37.61 -54.85 -25.93
N PRO A 17 -37.79 -55.87 -25.06
CA PRO A 17 -37.99 -55.68 -23.63
C PRO A 17 -36.82 -54.94 -22.95
N ARG A 18 -35.57 -55.23 -23.33
CA ARG A 18 -34.38 -54.56 -22.77
C ARG A 18 -34.39 -53.05 -22.97
N MET A 19 -34.74 -52.62 -24.17
CA MET A 19 -34.79 -51.19 -24.49
C MET A 19 -35.91 -50.51 -23.69
N ARG A 20 -36.98 -51.25 -23.35
CA ARG A 20 -38.16 -50.70 -22.66
C ARG A 20 -37.82 -50.42 -21.21
N ASP A 21 -37.10 -51.35 -20.61
CA ASP A 21 -36.61 -51.22 -19.25
C ASP A 21 -35.61 -50.06 -19.15
N GLU A 22 -34.73 -49.87 -20.14
CA GLU A 22 -33.81 -48.73 -20.19
C GLU A 22 -34.54 -47.38 -20.32
N LEU A 23 -35.54 -47.28 -21.19
CA LEU A 23 -36.33 -46.05 -21.33
C LEU A 23 -37.11 -45.74 -20.05
N LEU A 24 -37.77 -46.74 -19.47
CA LEU A 24 -38.50 -46.58 -18.20
C LEU A 24 -37.56 -46.17 -17.07
N THR A 25 -36.37 -46.77 -17.00
CA THR A 25 -35.35 -46.43 -16.00
C THR A 25 -34.87 -44.99 -16.16
N ASN A 26 -34.64 -44.51 -17.39
CA ASN A 26 -34.21 -43.13 -17.63
C ASN A 26 -35.33 -42.11 -17.41
N CYS A 27 -36.60 -42.47 -17.66
CA CYS A 27 -37.74 -41.59 -17.40
C CYS A 27 -38.08 -41.44 -15.90
N THR A 28 -37.82 -42.48 -15.10
CA THR A 28 -38.13 -42.50 -13.65
C THR A 28 -36.93 -42.16 -12.77
N ARG A 29 -35.73 -42.04 -13.35
CA ARG A 29 -34.57 -41.54 -12.60
C ARG A 29 -34.86 -40.12 -12.11
N PRO A 30 -34.85 -39.88 -10.79
CA PRO A 30 -34.94 -38.51 -10.29
C PRO A 30 -33.74 -37.75 -10.84
N ARG A 31 -34.00 -36.67 -11.59
CA ARG A 31 -32.94 -35.72 -11.97
C ARG A 31 -32.27 -35.29 -10.66
N PRO A 32 -30.95 -35.41 -10.49
CA PRO A 32 -30.33 -35.03 -9.24
C PRO A 32 -30.72 -33.57 -8.97
N ALA A 33 -31.35 -33.35 -7.82
CA ALA A 33 -31.68 -32.00 -7.39
C ALA A 33 -30.37 -31.22 -7.42
N ARG A 34 -30.31 -30.19 -8.28
CA ARG A 34 -29.15 -29.32 -8.38
C ARG A 34 -28.91 -28.78 -6.97
N SER A 35 -27.85 -29.23 -6.31
CA SER A 35 -27.73 -29.08 -4.87
C SER A 35 -27.78 -27.59 -4.52
N THR A 36 -28.66 -27.22 -3.59
CA THR A 36 -28.73 -25.85 -3.04
C THR A 36 -27.41 -25.43 -2.39
N LEU A 37 -26.53 -26.39 -2.12
CA LEU A 37 -25.15 -26.23 -1.70
C LEU A 37 -24.29 -25.43 -2.68
N LEU A 38 -24.61 -25.43 -3.98
CA LEU A 38 -23.88 -24.68 -5.01
C LEU A 38 -24.25 -23.19 -5.08
N MET A 39 -25.38 -22.75 -4.50
CA MET A 39 -25.75 -21.33 -4.43
C MET A 39 -25.09 -20.61 -3.25
N ARG A 40 -24.85 -21.32 -2.13
CA ARG A 40 -24.10 -20.80 -0.97
C ARG A 40 -22.59 -20.68 -1.22
N SER A 41 -22.07 -21.34 -2.26
CA SER A 41 -20.63 -21.39 -2.55
C SER A 41 -20.06 -20.06 -3.05
N ARG A 42 -20.86 -19.23 -3.75
CA ARG A 42 -20.36 -17.95 -4.30
C ARG A 42 -20.19 -16.88 -3.22
N LEU A 43 -21.11 -16.81 -2.25
CA LEU A 43 -20.99 -15.88 -1.12
C LEU A 43 -19.87 -16.31 -0.16
N ALA A 44 -19.73 -17.61 0.10
CA ALA A 44 -18.62 -18.13 0.90
C ALA A 44 -17.26 -17.92 0.21
N ALA A 45 -17.16 -18.18 -1.10
CA ALA A 45 -15.95 -17.90 -1.87
C ALA A 45 -15.64 -16.41 -1.93
N ALA A 46 -16.66 -15.55 -2.08
CA ALA A 46 -16.47 -14.10 -2.03
C ALA A 46 -16.01 -13.61 -0.64
N ALA A 47 -16.57 -14.14 0.45
CA ALA A 47 -16.14 -13.82 1.81
C ALA A 47 -14.70 -14.25 2.08
N ILE A 48 -14.29 -15.44 1.61
CA ILE A 48 -12.91 -15.91 1.71
C ILE A 48 -11.98 -15.02 0.88
N ALA A 49 -12.37 -14.64 -0.34
CA ALA A 49 -11.58 -13.74 -1.18
C ALA A 49 -11.42 -12.35 -0.54
N ILE A 50 -12.48 -11.79 0.04
CA ILE A 50 -12.43 -10.51 0.77
C ILE A 50 -11.51 -10.61 1.99
N ALA A 51 -11.57 -11.71 2.76
CA ALA A 51 -10.71 -11.91 3.91
C ALA A 51 -9.22 -12.02 3.53
N LEU A 52 -8.91 -12.71 2.43
CA LEU A 52 -7.55 -12.81 1.90
C LEU A 52 -7.02 -11.46 1.40
N LEU A 53 -7.84 -10.69 0.67
CA LEU A 53 -7.46 -9.36 0.20
C LEU A 53 -7.25 -8.39 1.37
N ALA A 54 -8.15 -8.40 2.36
CA ALA A 54 -8.04 -7.55 3.53
C ALA A 54 -6.77 -7.83 4.35
N GLY A 55 -6.41 -9.11 4.53
CA GLY A 55 -5.19 -9.50 5.24
C GLY A 55 -3.90 -8.97 4.60
N VAL A 56 -3.81 -9.02 3.27
CA VAL A 56 -2.65 -8.52 2.52
C VAL A 56 -2.57 -6.98 2.55
N SER A 57 -3.71 -6.29 2.48
CA SER A 57 -3.73 -4.83 2.51
C SER A 57 -3.29 -4.25 3.85
N THR A 58 -3.68 -4.87 4.97
CA THR A 58 -3.32 -4.38 6.31
C THR A 58 -1.82 -4.39 6.58
N THR A 59 -1.09 -5.41 6.13
CA THR A 59 0.37 -5.48 6.33
C THR A 59 1.12 -4.43 5.52
N SER A 60 0.66 -4.15 4.30
CA SER A 60 1.27 -3.13 3.44
C SER A 60 1.08 -1.73 3.99
N TYR A 61 -0.11 -1.42 4.53
CA TYR A 61 -0.38 -0.10 5.11
C TYR A 61 0.46 0.17 6.36
N ALA A 62 0.58 -0.81 7.26
CA ALA A 62 1.40 -0.71 8.46
C ALA A 62 2.90 -0.53 8.13
N ALA A 63 3.42 -1.32 7.18
CA ALA A 63 4.81 -1.20 6.73
C ALA A 63 5.09 0.15 6.06
N TYR A 64 4.15 0.64 5.25
CA TYR A 64 4.27 1.93 4.56
C TYR A 64 4.29 3.13 5.52
N ASN A 65 3.42 3.12 6.54
CA ASN A 65 3.42 4.15 7.57
C ASN A 65 4.70 4.11 8.41
N LEU A 66 5.16 2.91 8.78
CA LEU A 66 6.41 2.75 9.54
C LEU A 66 7.60 3.29 8.74
N TYR A 67 7.68 3.00 7.45
CA TYR A 67 8.71 3.55 6.58
C TYR A 67 8.70 5.07 6.57
N GLN A 68 7.54 5.70 6.43
CA GLN A 68 7.45 7.17 6.39
C GLN A 68 7.81 7.84 7.72
N VAL A 69 7.42 7.24 8.84
CA VAL A 69 7.74 7.76 10.18
C VAL A 69 9.23 7.63 10.50
N LYS A 70 9.86 6.56 10.02
CA LYS A 70 11.29 6.28 10.24
C LYS A 70 12.23 7.04 9.31
N ASN A 71 11.70 7.72 8.28
CA ASN A 71 12.50 8.62 7.43
C ASN A 71 12.19 10.06 7.79
N VAL A 72 13.22 10.76 8.29
CA VAL A 72 13.13 12.15 8.72
C VAL A 72 14.09 13.01 7.91
N ASP A 73 13.63 14.18 7.50
CA ASP A 73 14.44 15.23 6.90
C ASP A 73 14.82 16.25 7.98
N VAL A 74 16.13 16.49 8.12
CA VAL A 74 16.73 17.43 9.07
C VAL A 74 17.11 18.69 8.32
N PHE A 75 16.43 19.78 8.63
CA PHE A 75 16.66 21.10 8.05
C PHE A 75 17.46 21.98 8.99
N PHE A 76 18.35 22.77 8.41
CA PHE A 76 19.30 23.61 9.15
C PHE A 76 18.84 25.07 9.22
N GLU A 77 19.51 25.83 10.08
CA GLU A 77 19.43 27.29 10.09
C GLU A 77 19.98 27.89 8.79
N ALA A 78 19.46 29.06 8.41
CA ALA A 78 19.76 29.68 7.10
C ALA A 78 21.23 30.14 6.96
N ASP A 79 21.92 30.39 8.07
CA ASP A 79 23.30 30.85 8.13
C ASP A 79 24.29 29.75 8.54
N ILE A 80 23.89 28.47 8.43
CA ILE A 80 24.75 27.35 8.79
C ILE A 80 26.02 27.33 7.92
N SER A 81 27.17 27.20 8.57
CA SER A 81 28.45 27.05 7.85
C SER A 81 28.66 25.61 7.36
N ASP A 82 29.39 25.44 6.26
CA ASP A 82 29.77 24.12 5.73
C ASP A 82 30.46 23.22 6.77
N LYS A 83 31.22 23.84 7.68
CA LYS A 83 31.88 23.15 8.79
C LYS A 83 30.86 22.63 9.81
N GLN A 84 29.87 23.44 10.18
CA GLN A 84 28.79 23.01 11.06
C GLN A 84 27.95 21.92 10.39
N LEU A 85 27.63 22.07 9.11
CA LEU A 85 26.90 21.07 8.35
C LEU A 85 27.62 19.71 8.37
N THR A 86 28.93 19.71 8.08
CA THR A 86 29.76 18.50 8.16
C THR A 86 29.76 17.90 9.57
N THR A 87 29.91 18.75 10.59
CA THR A 87 29.89 18.32 12.00
C THR A 87 28.55 17.69 12.39
N ILE A 88 27.43 18.24 11.91
CA ILE A 88 26.10 17.67 12.12
C ILE A 88 26.00 16.32 11.41
N GLY A 89 26.47 16.22 10.17
CA GLY A 89 26.51 14.96 9.42
C GLY A 89 27.25 13.85 10.17
N GLU A 90 28.43 14.14 10.70
CA GLU A 90 29.22 13.21 11.52
C GLU A 90 28.49 12.81 12.82
N LYS A 91 27.87 13.78 13.51
CA LYS A 91 27.08 13.51 14.73
C LYS A 91 25.87 12.63 14.44
N LEU A 92 25.19 12.83 13.32
CA LEU A 92 24.06 12.02 12.89
C LEU A 92 24.51 10.59 12.57
N ASP A 93 25.61 10.43 11.83
CA ASP A 93 26.12 9.12 11.43
C ASP A 93 26.59 8.29 12.64
N ALA A 94 27.14 8.95 13.66
CA ALA A 94 27.57 8.31 14.91
C ALA A 94 26.44 8.10 15.95
N MET A 95 25.23 8.60 15.69
CA MET A 95 24.14 8.57 16.66
C MET A 95 23.49 7.18 16.76
N ASP A 96 23.41 6.64 17.98
CA ASP A 96 22.67 5.38 18.19
C ASP A 96 21.19 5.53 17.82
N GLY A 97 20.67 4.53 17.11
CA GLY A 97 19.32 4.51 16.54
C GLY A 97 19.23 4.97 15.08
N ILE A 98 20.27 5.55 14.50
CA ILE A 98 20.31 5.90 13.07
C ILE A 98 20.81 4.70 12.24
N TYR A 99 20.15 4.46 11.11
CA TYR A 99 20.51 3.43 10.12
C TYR A 99 21.34 4.01 8.97
N SER A 100 20.95 5.18 8.46
CA SER A 100 21.67 5.86 7.38
C SER A 100 21.42 7.35 7.36
N VAL A 101 22.42 8.10 6.90
CA VAL A 101 22.35 9.56 6.70
C VAL A 101 22.73 9.87 5.26
N ARG A 102 21.94 10.70 4.58
CA ARG A 102 22.22 11.17 3.21
C ARG A 102 22.05 12.67 3.12
N TYR A 103 23.06 13.36 2.61
CA TYR A 103 22.94 14.78 2.32
C TYR A 103 22.08 15.02 1.07
N VAL A 104 21.19 16.01 1.12
CA VAL A 104 20.38 16.48 0.00
C VAL A 104 20.66 17.97 -0.17
N CYS A 105 21.30 18.32 -1.28
CA CYS A 105 21.59 19.72 -1.57
C CYS A 105 20.33 20.46 -2.03
N ALA A 106 20.38 21.79 -1.96
CA ALA A 106 19.26 22.65 -2.36
C ALA A 106 18.82 22.46 -3.81
N ASP A 107 19.76 22.17 -4.72
CA ASP A 107 19.45 21.95 -6.14
C ASP A 107 18.78 20.60 -6.40
N GLU A 108 19.23 19.55 -5.70
CA GLU A 108 18.55 18.24 -5.73
C GLU A 108 17.14 18.38 -5.17
N ALA A 109 16.99 19.03 -4.01
CA ALA A 109 15.69 19.26 -3.39
C ALA A 109 14.74 20.01 -4.33
N TRP A 110 15.24 21.06 -5.01
CA TRP A 110 14.44 21.81 -5.98
C TRP A 110 14.10 21.02 -7.23
N HIS A 111 15.04 20.22 -7.74
CA HIS A 111 14.79 19.35 -8.88
C HIS A 111 13.68 18.35 -8.60
N THR A 112 13.77 17.64 -7.47
CA THR A 112 12.73 16.70 -7.04
C THR A 112 11.41 17.40 -6.76
N PHE A 113 11.42 18.57 -6.10
CA PHE A 113 10.20 19.33 -5.82
C PHE A 113 9.48 19.73 -7.12
N LYS A 114 10.22 20.20 -8.13
CA LYS A 114 9.64 20.54 -9.43
C LYS A 114 8.96 19.32 -10.06
N GLN A 115 9.64 18.17 -10.10
CA GLN A 115 9.10 16.97 -10.74
C GLN A 115 7.85 16.43 -10.06
N GLU A 116 7.79 16.54 -8.73
CA GLU A 116 6.68 15.98 -7.95
C GLU A 116 5.48 16.93 -7.84
N TYR A 117 5.69 18.25 -7.80
CA TYR A 117 4.67 19.20 -7.39
C TYR A 117 4.38 20.33 -8.38
N LEU A 118 5.27 20.62 -9.33
CA LEU A 118 5.10 21.77 -10.23
C LEU A 118 5.00 21.32 -11.68
N ASP A 119 4.02 21.86 -12.39
CA ASP A 119 4.02 21.79 -13.84
C ASP A 119 5.23 22.55 -14.40
N GLU A 120 5.79 22.07 -15.51
CA GLU A 120 6.98 22.67 -16.14
C GLU A 120 6.80 24.17 -16.46
N SER A 121 5.58 24.56 -16.83
CA SER A 121 5.22 25.96 -17.13
C SER A 121 5.23 26.86 -15.89
N PHE A 122 4.97 26.31 -14.71
CA PHE A 122 5.03 27.04 -13.44
C PHE A 122 6.45 27.07 -12.88
N ALA A 123 7.15 25.94 -12.97
CA ALA A 123 8.55 25.85 -12.59
C ALA A 123 9.44 26.86 -13.34
N ALA A 124 9.16 27.12 -14.62
CA ALA A 124 9.89 28.08 -15.45
C ALA A 124 9.71 29.55 -15.03
N GLN A 125 8.73 29.86 -14.18
CA GLN A 125 8.49 31.23 -13.69
C GLN A 125 9.48 31.62 -12.57
N PHE A 126 10.14 30.64 -11.94
CA PHE A 126 11.17 30.87 -10.95
C PHE A 126 12.52 31.13 -11.63
N THR A 127 13.02 32.36 -11.51
CA THR A 127 14.34 32.74 -12.04
C THR A 127 15.49 32.21 -11.17
N GLU A 128 15.25 32.02 -9.87
CA GLU A 128 16.22 31.45 -8.92
C GLU A 128 15.60 30.28 -8.15
N ASN A 129 16.45 29.41 -7.57
CA ASN A 129 16.02 28.31 -6.73
C ASN A 129 15.44 28.84 -5.39
N PRO A 130 14.13 28.71 -5.13
CA PRO A 130 13.53 29.17 -3.87
C PRO A 130 13.97 28.34 -2.66
N LEU A 131 14.54 27.15 -2.88
CA LEU A 131 15.04 26.23 -1.85
C LEU A 131 16.55 26.34 -1.62
N LYS A 132 17.22 27.40 -2.13
CA LYS A 132 18.68 27.59 -2.02
C LYS A 132 19.23 27.43 -0.60
N ASP A 133 18.47 27.85 0.42
CA ASP A 133 18.85 27.77 1.85
C ASP A 133 18.12 26.62 2.58
N SER A 134 17.64 25.62 1.84
CA SER A 134 16.83 24.51 2.35
C SER A 134 17.47 23.14 2.12
N ALA A 135 18.81 23.10 2.06
CA ALA A 135 19.54 21.84 2.10
C ALA A 135 19.20 21.07 3.38
N SER A 136 19.27 19.73 3.33
CA SER A 136 18.85 18.87 4.43
C SER A 136 19.66 17.58 4.50
N TYR A 137 19.65 16.94 5.68
CA TYR A 137 20.05 15.53 5.81
C TYR A 137 18.79 14.67 5.85
N ARG A 138 18.70 13.70 4.94
CA ARG A 138 17.73 12.62 5.01
C ARG A 138 18.27 11.51 5.89
N VAL A 139 17.61 11.28 7.01
CA VAL A 139 18.00 10.32 8.04
C VAL A 139 16.98 9.19 8.09
N THR A 140 17.47 7.96 8.03
CA THR A 140 16.65 6.77 8.25
C THR A 140 16.94 6.23 9.65
N ILE A 141 15.91 6.15 10.48
CA ILE A 141 15.96 5.63 11.85
C ILE A 141 15.75 4.12 11.80
N ARG A 142 16.49 3.38 12.65
CA ARG A 142 16.34 1.94 12.75
C ARG A 142 14.94 1.54 13.21
N LEU A 143 14.51 0.35 12.79
CA LEU A 143 13.18 -0.18 13.10
C LEU A 143 13.00 -0.48 14.60
N ASP A 144 14.09 -0.88 15.27
CA ASP A 144 14.14 -1.23 16.70
C ASP A 144 14.38 -0.03 17.63
N ALA A 145 14.76 1.12 17.08
CA ALA A 145 14.97 2.34 17.85
C ALA A 145 13.65 3.07 18.16
N ASP A 146 13.63 3.86 19.23
CA ASP A 146 12.54 4.81 19.49
C ASP A 146 12.68 6.01 18.56
N THR A 147 11.70 6.22 17.69
CA THR A 147 11.73 7.30 16.70
C THR A 147 11.68 8.66 17.36
N ASP A 148 10.85 8.83 18.39
CA ASP A 148 10.59 10.13 18.99
C ASP A 148 11.80 10.58 19.81
N ASP A 149 12.41 9.67 20.58
CA ASP A 149 13.68 9.94 21.28
C ASP A 149 14.81 10.33 20.31
N VAL A 150 14.97 9.59 19.21
CA VAL A 150 15.98 9.92 18.20
C VAL A 150 15.70 11.27 17.55
N ARG A 151 14.43 11.59 17.23
CA ARG A 151 14.04 12.91 16.68
C ARG A 151 14.35 14.04 17.66
N ASP A 152 14.05 13.85 18.94
CA ASP A 152 14.29 14.86 19.97
C ASP A 152 15.79 15.12 20.10
N ARG A 153 16.61 14.07 20.13
CA ARG A 153 18.08 14.19 20.16
C ARG A 153 18.63 14.90 18.92
N ILE A 154 18.09 14.62 17.73
CA ILE A 154 18.46 15.33 16.50
C ILE A 154 18.08 16.81 16.58
N SER A 155 16.87 17.12 17.08
CA SER A 155 16.38 18.50 17.17
C SER A 155 17.20 19.39 18.12
N GLN A 156 17.90 18.77 19.07
CA GLN A 156 18.78 19.44 20.02
C GLN A 156 20.19 19.72 19.47
N LEU A 157 20.53 19.21 18.28
CA LEU A 157 21.81 19.50 17.65
C LEU A 157 21.87 21.00 17.26
N GLU A 158 22.94 21.67 17.66
CA GLU A 158 23.20 23.06 17.29
C GLU A 158 23.20 23.23 15.76
N GLY A 159 22.43 24.20 15.27
CA GLY A 159 22.26 24.48 13.84
C GLY A 159 21.13 23.71 13.16
N VAL A 160 20.43 22.81 13.86
CA VAL A 160 19.19 22.19 13.38
C VAL A 160 18.01 23.10 13.68
N ARG A 161 17.29 23.47 12.62
CA ARG A 161 16.09 24.32 12.70
C ARG A 161 14.81 23.51 12.82
N LYS A 162 14.73 22.39 12.09
CA LYS A 162 13.52 21.57 12.02
C LYS A 162 13.83 20.12 11.68
N VAL A 163 13.13 19.20 12.33
CA VAL A 163 13.11 17.77 11.98
C VAL A 163 11.69 17.41 11.55
N SER A 164 11.50 17.12 10.26
CA SER A 164 10.21 16.74 9.70
C SER A 164 10.25 15.27 9.29
N ASN A 165 9.16 14.53 9.51
CA ASN A 165 9.01 13.22 8.87
C ASN A 165 8.29 13.35 7.51
N LEU A 166 8.31 12.28 6.71
CA LEU A 166 7.65 12.25 5.40
C LEU A 166 6.12 12.35 5.48
N TYR A 167 5.51 12.00 6.62
CA TYR A 167 4.07 12.09 6.80
C TYR A 167 3.63 13.54 7.04
N GLU A 168 4.33 14.27 7.90
CA GLU A 168 4.09 15.68 8.22
C GLU A 168 4.30 16.56 6.99
N SER A 169 5.33 16.27 6.19
CA SER A 169 5.56 16.99 4.93
C SER A 169 4.41 16.78 3.94
N ARG A 170 3.83 15.57 3.87
CA ARG A 170 2.62 15.29 3.07
C ARG A 170 1.32 15.83 3.67
N GLY A 171 1.17 15.85 4.99
CA GLY A 171 -0.03 16.32 5.68
C GLY A 171 -0.26 17.83 5.50
N LEU A 172 0.82 18.62 5.51
CA LEU A 172 0.78 20.05 5.23
C LEU A 172 0.39 20.37 3.77
N GLN A 173 0.54 19.40 2.85
CA GLN A 173 0.17 19.55 1.44
C GLN A 173 -1.34 19.41 1.19
N ASN A 174 -2.07 18.63 2.01
CA ASN A 174 -3.51 18.41 1.83
C ASN A 174 -4.39 19.54 2.40
N SER A 175 -3.79 20.58 2.99
CA SER A 175 -4.50 21.73 3.60
C SER A 175 -4.30 23.06 2.84
N GLN A 176 -3.75 23.03 1.63
CA GLN A 176 -3.62 24.20 0.75
C GLN A 176 -4.41 24.04 -0.55
#